data_AF-A0A847HDI5-F1
#
_entry.id   AF-A0A847HDI5-F1
#
_cell.length_a   1.000
_cell.length_b   1.000
_cell.length_c   1.000
_cell.angle_alpha   90.00
_cell.angle_beta   90.00
_cell.angle_gamma   90.00
#
_symmetry.space_group_name_H-M   'P 1'
#
loop_
_entity.id
_entity.type
_entity.pdbx_description
1 polymer ?
#
loop_
_entity_poly.entity_id
_entity_poly.type
_entity_poly.pdbx_seq_one_letter_code
_entity_poly.pdbx_strand_id
1 'polypeptide(L)'
;MTAVVLVALTSVVVLTRSVLLSEVAGGANAAVEQEIEEFRRFAAEGTDPETAAPFASPQRLIQVYLARQIPDDNELIIGLTEGKLIQMDLTGLGRSHPDPLVSTEPLVDEVLS
;
A
#
# COMPACT_ATOMS: atom_id res chain seq x y z
N MET A 1 -5.29 6.80 -48.02
CA MET A 1 -6.01 7.55 -46.97
C MET A 1 -6.34 6.68 -45.76
N THR A 2 -6.98 5.52 -45.95
CA THR A 2 -7.34 4.57 -44.87
C THR A 2 -6.14 4.03 -44.07
N ALA A 3 -5.05 3.64 -44.73
CA ALA A 3 -3.85 3.14 -44.04
C ALA A 3 -3.23 4.19 -43.09
N VAL A 4 -3.18 5.46 -43.52
CA VAL A 4 -2.66 6.56 -42.69
C VAL A 4 -3.55 6.80 -41.47
N VAL A 5 -4.88 6.77 -41.66
CA VAL A 5 -5.84 6.90 -40.56
C VAL A 5 -5.72 5.74 -39.58
N LEU A 6 -5.58 4.51 -40.07
CA LEU A 6 -5.42 3.31 -39.24
C LEU A 6 -4.12 3.35 -38.43
N VAL A 7 -3.01 3.74 -39.05
CA VAL A 7 -1.74 3.94 -38.35
C VAL A 7 -1.85 5.07 -37.32
N ALA A 8 -2.46 6.20 -37.67
CA ALA A 8 -2.62 7.32 -36.76
C ALA A 8 -3.45 6.94 -35.52
N LEU A 9 -4.60 6.28 -35.70
CA LEU A 9 -5.44 5.82 -34.60
C LEU A 9 -4.73 4.76 -33.73
N THR A 10 -4.01 3.83 -34.36
CA THR A 10 -3.24 2.81 -33.64
C THR A 10 -2.15 3.46 -32.80
N SER A 11 -1.43 4.44 -33.35
CA SER A 11 -0.41 5.19 -32.63
C SER A 11 -0.99 5.94 -31.42
N VAL A 12 -2.15 6.58 -31.57
CA VAL A 12 -2.82 7.26 -30.44
C VAL A 12 -3.15 6.25 -29.34
N VAL A 13 -3.76 5.11 -29.68
CA VAL A 13 -4.11 4.06 -28.70
C VAL A 13 -2.87 3.55 -27.96
N VAL A 14 -1.78 3.28 -28.68
CA VAL A 14 -0.52 2.80 -28.08
C VAL A 14 0.09 3.86 -27.17
N LEU A 15 0.15 5.12 -27.61
CA LEU A 15 0.71 6.21 -26.80
C LEU A 15 -0.09 6.43 -25.52
N THR A 16 -1.43 6.49 -25.61
CA THR A 16 -2.29 6.63 -24.43
C THR A 16 -2.09 5.47 -23.46
N ARG A 17 -2.04 4.23 -23.96
CA ARG A 17 -1.79 3.05 -23.11
C ARG A 17 -0.43 3.14 -22.41
N SER A 18 0.61 3.54 -23.13
CA SER A 18 1.95 3.67 -22.56
C SER A 18 2.03 4.76 -21.48
N VAL A 19 1.38 5.91 -21.70
CA VAL A 19 1.30 6.98 -20.69
C VAL A 19 0.56 6.49 -19.45
N LEU A 20 -0.63 5.89 -19.62
CA LEU A 20 -1.40 5.37 -18.49
C LEU A 20 -0.63 4.32 -17.67
N LEU A 21 0.09 3.41 -18.33
CA LEU A 21 0.91 2.42 -17.62
C LEU A 21 2.10 3.05 -16.90
N SER A 22 2.72 4.07 -17.48
CA SER A 22 3.83 4.79 -16.85
C SER A 22 3.35 5.60 -15.65
N GLU A 23 2.18 6.22 -15.73
CA GLU A 23 1.56 6.97 -14.63
C GLU A 23 1.17 6.04 -13.48
N VAL A 24 0.65 4.85 -13.77
CA VAL A 24 0.32 3.85 -12.74
C VAL A 24 1.58 3.40 -11.99
N ALA A 25 2.65 3.06 -12.70
CA ALA A 25 3.89 2.60 -12.05
C ALA A 25 4.59 3.73 -11.27
N GLY A 26 4.66 4.93 -11.86
CA GLY A 26 5.25 6.09 -11.19
C GLY A 26 4.45 6.54 -9.96
N GLY A 27 3.11 6.58 -10.08
CA GLY A 27 2.21 6.93 -8.99
C GLY A 27 2.27 5.94 -7.83
N ALA A 28 2.29 4.63 -8.11
CA ALA A 28 2.41 3.61 -7.08
C ALA A 28 3.73 3.74 -6.28
N ASN A 29 4.86 3.97 -6.95
CA ASN A 29 6.14 4.14 -6.27
C ASN A 29 6.16 5.41 -5.40
N ALA A 30 5.63 6.52 -5.91
CA ALA A 30 5.54 7.77 -5.15
C ALA A 30 4.65 7.63 -3.90
N ALA A 31 3.55 6.87 -3.98
CA ALA A 31 2.70 6.57 -2.84
C ALA A 31 3.45 5.77 -1.76
N VAL A 32 4.20 4.74 -2.16
CA VAL A 32 5.02 3.95 -1.22
C VAL A 32 6.09 4.80 -0.55
N GLU A 33 6.79 5.66 -1.31
CA GLU A 33 7.80 6.57 -0.75
C GLU A 33 7.20 7.53 0.27
N GLN A 34 6.00 8.06 -0.02
CA GLN A 34 5.25 8.92 0.90
C GLN A 34 4.90 8.17 2.20
N GLU A 35 4.29 7.00 2.10
CA GLU A 35 3.91 6.20 3.28
C GLU A 35 5.12 5.84 4.15
N ILE A 36 6.27 5.54 3.54
CA ILE A 36 7.52 5.30 4.27
C ILE A 36 7.97 6.55 5.04
N GLU A 37 7.87 7.73 4.44
CA GLU A 37 8.22 8.98 5.12
C GLU A 37 7.26 9.26 6.29
N GLU A 38 5.96 9.04 6.09
CA GLU A 38 4.95 9.17 7.12
C GLU A 38 5.18 8.21 8.29
N PHE A 39 5.46 6.94 7.99
CA PHE A 39 5.81 5.95 9.00
C PHE A 39 7.07 6.34 9.77
N ARG A 40 8.12 6.81 9.10
CA ARG A 40 9.36 7.27 9.76
C ARG A 40 9.11 8.44 10.70
N ARG A 41 8.32 9.42 10.26
CA ARG A 41 7.94 10.57 11.07
C ARG A 41 7.12 10.14 12.28
N PHE A 42 6.15 9.26 12.06
CA PHE A 42 5.34 8.67 13.13
C PHE A 42 6.20 7.89 14.14
N ALA A 43 7.18 7.13 13.68
CA ALA A 43 8.08 6.38 14.56
C ALA A 43 9.02 7.29 15.37
N ALA A 44 9.44 8.44 14.81
CA ALA A 44 10.35 9.37 15.46
C ALA A 44 9.65 10.30 16.47
N GLU A 45 8.44 10.76 16.13
CA GLU A 45 7.75 11.83 16.87
C GLU A 45 6.48 11.34 17.58
N GLY A 46 5.99 10.14 17.24
CA GLY A 46 4.75 9.60 17.75
C GLY A 46 4.85 9.12 19.20
N THR A 47 3.73 9.24 19.91
CA THR A 47 3.52 8.69 21.25
C THR A 47 2.34 7.73 21.25
N ASP A 48 2.34 6.79 22.18
CA ASP A 48 1.24 5.86 22.35
C ASP A 48 0.00 6.61 22.86
N PRO A 49 -1.13 6.59 22.13
CA PRO A 49 -2.33 7.31 22.51
C PRO A 49 -2.95 6.84 23.83
N GLU A 50 -2.67 5.61 24.26
CA GLU A 50 -3.20 5.08 25.53
C GLU A 50 -2.39 5.54 26.75
N THR A 51 -1.08 5.79 26.58
CA THR A 51 -0.17 6.08 27.71
C THR A 51 0.41 7.49 27.68
N ALA A 52 0.26 8.20 26.56
CA ALA A 52 0.91 9.49 26.27
C ALA A 52 2.45 9.47 26.41
N ALA A 53 3.06 8.28 26.36
CA ALA A 53 4.50 8.06 26.44
C ALA A 53 5.05 7.50 25.12
N PRO A 54 6.38 7.45 24.91
CA PRO A 54 6.96 6.78 23.76
C PRO A 54 6.52 5.31 23.66
N PHE A 55 6.47 4.77 22.44
CA PHE A 55 6.06 3.39 22.21
C PHE A 55 6.94 2.39 22.96
N ALA A 56 6.28 1.50 23.73
CA ALA A 56 6.97 0.51 24.55
C ALA A 56 7.61 -0.63 23.73
N SER A 57 7.13 -0.87 22.51
CA SER A 57 7.68 -1.90 21.62
C SER A 57 7.39 -1.61 20.14
N PRO A 58 8.17 -2.18 19.21
CA PRO A 58 7.91 -2.09 17.77
C PRO A 58 6.53 -2.64 17.39
N GLN A 59 6.09 -3.71 18.06
CA GLN A 59 4.77 -4.31 17.85
C GLN A 59 3.65 -3.31 18.13
N ARG A 60 3.76 -2.57 19.24
CA ARG A 60 2.75 -1.57 19.63
C ARG A 60 2.74 -0.39 18.67
N LEU A 61 3.91 0.08 18.23
CA LEU A 61 4.04 1.12 17.22
C LEU A 61 3.31 0.73 15.93
N ILE A 62 3.59 -0.46 15.39
CA ILE A 62 2.96 -0.98 14.17
C ILE A 62 1.44 -1.12 14.35
N GLN A 63 0.98 -1.65 15.48
CA GLN A 63 -0.47 -1.78 15.76
C GLN A 63 -1.17 -0.43 15.76
N VAL A 64 -0.61 0.57 16.45
CA VAL A 64 -1.20 1.91 16.52
C VAL A 64 -1.14 2.61 15.17
N TYR A 65 -0.05 2.44 14.40
CA TYR A 65 0.06 2.98 13.05
C TYR A 65 -1.04 2.42 12.14
N LEU A 66 -1.16 1.08 12.07
CA LEU A 66 -2.17 0.42 11.25
C LEU A 66 -3.60 0.76 11.69
N ALA A 67 -3.87 0.82 12.99
CA ALA A 67 -5.21 1.14 13.50
C ALA A 67 -5.70 2.55 13.14
N ARG A 68 -4.79 3.45 12.74
CA ARG A 68 -5.10 4.83 12.34
C ARG A 68 -5.26 5.03 10.85
N GLN A 69 -4.80 4.06 10.05
CA GLN A 69 -4.88 4.12 8.60
C GLN A 69 -6.33 3.90 8.13
N ILE A 70 -6.68 4.52 7.01
CA ILE A 70 -7.93 4.24 6.29
C ILE A 70 -7.53 4.01 4.83
N PRO A 71 -7.17 2.76 4.46
CA PRO A 71 -6.70 2.46 3.12
C PRO A 71 -7.83 2.62 2.10
N ASP A 72 -7.44 2.93 0.87
CA ASP A 72 -8.34 2.95 -0.28
C ASP A 72 -8.76 1.52 -0.70
N ASP A 73 -9.79 1.40 -1.55
CA ASP A 73 -10.39 0.12 -1.94
C ASP A 73 -9.41 -0.88 -2.60
N ASN A 74 -8.28 -0.38 -3.12
CA ASN A 74 -7.24 -1.16 -3.80
C ASN A 74 -5.91 -1.19 -3.02
N GLU A 75 -5.93 -0.78 -1.76
CA GLU A 75 -4.77 -0.67 -0.91
C GLU A 75 -4.81 -1.67 0.24
N LEU A 76 -3.65 -2.24 0.55
CA LEU A 76 -3.48 -3.12 1.69
C LEU A 76 -2.20 -2.73 2.44
N ILE A 77 -2.36 -2.38 3.71
CA ILE A 77 -1.24 -2.06 4.60
C ILE A 77 -1.12 -3.16 5.64
N ILE A 78 0.06 -3.77 5.71
CA ILE A 78 0.38 -4.85 6.64
C ILE A 78 1.63 -4.50 7.45
N GLY A 79 1.69 -5.01 8.67
CA GLY A 79 2.84 -4.92 9.54
C GLY A 79 3.47 -6.28 9.76
N LEU A 80 4.81 -6.34 9.84
CA LEU A 80 5.55 -7.54 10.21
C LEU A 80 6.46 -7.23 11.39
N THR A 81 6.42 -8.10 12.39
CA THR A 81 7.27 -7.97 13.58
C THR A 81 7.48 -9.33 14.22
N GLU A 82 8.73 -9.69 14.51
CA GLU A 82 9.11 -11.00 15.09
C GLU A 82 8.51 -12.19 14.32
N GLY A 83 8.44 -12.12 12.99
CA GLY A 83 7.84 -13.17 12.15
C GLY A 83 6.31 -13.26 12.22
N LYS A 84 5.66 -12.34 12.93
CA LYS A 84 4.20 -12.28 13.04
C LYS A 84 3.64 -11.15 12.17
N LEU A 85 2.69 -11.52 11.31
CA LEU A 85 1.89 -10.57 10.54
C LEU A 85 0.85 -9.89 11.44
N ILE A 86 0.74 -8.58 11.27
CA ILE A 86 -0.28 -7.72 11.88
C ILE A 86 -1.02 -7.08 10.71
N GLN A 87 -2.33 -7.32 10.64
CA GLN A 87 -3.17 -6.82 9.55
C GLN A 87 -4.36 -6.06 10.14
N MET A 88 -4.87 -5.10 9.38
CA MET A 88 -6.12 -4.41 9.73
C MET A 88 -7.32 -5.32 9.44
N ASP A 89 -8.33 -5.27 10.31
CA ASP A 89 -9.65 -5.83 10.01
C ASP A 89 -10.46 -4.82 9.21
N LEU A 90 -10.47 -5.00 7.88
CA LEU A 90 -11.18 -4.12 6.95
C LEU A 90 -12.59 -4.67 6.60
N THR A 91 -12.93 -5.88 7.08
CA THR A 91 -14.22 -6.53 6.82
C THR A 91 -15.42 -5.72 7.34
N GLY A 92 -15.21 -4.90 8.37
CA GLY A 92 -16.25 -4.04 8.95
C GLY A 92 -16.52 -2.73 8.21
N LEU A 93 -15.70 -2.35 7.22
CA LEU A 93 -15.77 -1.03 6.58
C LEU A 93 -16.81 -0.94 5.43
N GLY A 94 -17.41 -2.06 5.02
CA GLY A 94 -18.45 -2.10 3.98
C GLY A 94 -17.98 -1.64 2.59
N ARG A 95 -16.67 -1.47 2.39
CA ARG A 95 -16.02 -1.13 1.12
C ARG A 95 -15.46 -2.37 0.45
N SER A 96 -15.17 -2.28 -0.85
CA SER A 96 -14.38 -3.31 -1.51
C SER A 96 -12.96 -3.23 -0.95
N HIS A 97 -12.43 -4.33 -0.43
CA HIS A 97 -11.09 -4.41 0.14
C HIS A 97 -10.44 -5.70 -0.37
N PRO A 98 -9.12 -5.69 -0.68
CA PRO A 98 -8.40 -6.90 -1.07
C PRO A 98 -8.41 -7.92 0.07
N ASP A 99 -8.70 -9.21 -0.18
CA ASP A 99 -8.78 -10.21 0.89
C ASP A 99 -7.54 -10.21 1.82
N PRO A 100 -7.71 -10.42 3.15
CA PRO A 100 -6.58 -10.49 4.07
C PRO A 100 -5.55 -11.54 3.64
N LEU A 101 -4.26 -11.22 3.75
CA LEU A 101 -3.20 -12.14 3.32
C LEU A 101 -3.23 -13.40 4.18
N VAL A 102 -3.34 -14.54 3.52
CA VAL A 102 -3.16 -15.84 4.17
C VAL A 102 -1.68 -16.20 4.15
N SER A 103 -1.20 -16.85 5.22
CA SER A 103 0.22 -17.15 5.43
C SER A 103 0.85 -18.05 4.34
N THR A 104 0.03 -18.62 3.46
CA THR A 104 0.42 -19.49 2.35
C THR A 104 0.60 -18.75 1.03
N GLU A 105 0.37 -17.44 0.98
CA GLU A 105 0.55 -16.68 -0.25
C GLU A 105 2.03 -16.50 -0.61
N PRO A 106 2.39 -16.53 -1.92
CA PRO A 106 3.78 -16.34 -2.36
C PRO A 106 4.40 -15.03 -1.88
N LEU A 107 3.57 -13.98 -1.76
CA LEU A 107 4.00 -12.68 -1.24
C LEU A 107 4.41 -12.76 0.24
N VAL A 108 3.71 -13.56 1.04
CA VAL A 108 4.06 -13.75 2.46
C VAL A 108 5.36 -14.54 2.59
N ASP A 109 5.57 -15.54 1.72
CA ASP A 109 6.82 -16.30 1.67
C ASP A 109 8.01 -15.41 1.29
N GLU A 110 7.86 -14.54 0.29
CA GLU A 110 8.89 -13.58 -0.13
C GLU A 110 9.20 -12.52 0.95
N VAL A 111 8.20 -12.10 1.71
CA VAL A 111 8.38 -11.12 2.81
C VAL A 111 9.01 -11.76 4.06
N LEU A 112 8.82 -13.07 4.28
CA LEU A 112 9.32 -13.79 5.44
C LEU A 112 10.65 -14.53 5.20
N SER A 113 11.11 -14.66 3.95
CA SER A 113 12.39 -15.27 3.56
C SER A 113 13.60 -14.35 3.75
#